data_AF-A0A524FK12-F1
#
_entry.id   AF-A0A524FK12-F1
#
_cell.length_a   1.000
_cell.length_b   1.000
_cell.length_c   1.000
_cell.angle_alpha   90.00
_cell.angle_beta   90.00
_cell.angle_gamma   90.00
#
_symmetry.space_group_name_H-M   'P 1'
#
loop_
_entity.id
_entity.type
_entity.pdbx_description
1 polymer ?
#
loop_
_entity_poly.entity_id
_entity_poly.type
_entity_poly.pdbx_seq_one_letter_code
_entity_poly.pdbx_strand_id
1 'polypeptide(L)'
;MTEQEKKHIIKSIVLSVFDEEGPTPKVYWPDDMDESARLIIAMKTISLLMGDEIYQDGDDLNINYFGILPFPDLKLSGLTYFFLIADEKARGNAMAATITVLIDDENKNFFHENMKYLRAILEKGATQIQNTKELNEYKKIINEIREHLIAFSSDLKDPFSVKRKIKIIFVGLDRAGKTSFLLAIKKKYSEIIKTLPTKGVERSEETIFEDQNSQMTLWDLGGQKRYREKYLEQSKYYLYNVDLLFYIIDIQDSKERLDESIDLFIRIIKSLRELDEFPPVIVCLNKYDPDLKLSEEIIKKVQYATNGINKNSDKFFIKIFRTSIFDYWSLISAYSFGLSQLSPNREFFKKQLKFFADKTNADALLLLNENGIILANYSKDEVSRRVFEISAPHFQTLYKTFKEFKLLKEDFIVSSDITSESKNIIFKKIKVGKFNLFLLLFIEKFVGMEKIDNCLPEFSKTLIDLISSYI
;
A
#
# COMPACT_ATOMS: atom_id res chain seq x y z
N MET A 1 -24.55 -20.38 5.30
CA MET A 1 -25.23 -19.53 4.29
C MET A 1 -26.00 -20.40 3.33
N THR A 2 -27.20 -19.96 2.97
CA THR A 2 -27.98 -20.55 1.87
C THR A 2 -27.41 -20.09 0.50
N GLU A 3 -27.64 -20.83 -0.58
CA GLU A 3 -27.28 -20.39 -1.95
C GLU A 3 -27.89 -19.03 -2.33
N GLN A 4 -28.99 -18.63 -1.69
CA GLN A 4 -29.65 -17.35 -1.91
C GLN A 4 -28.86 -16.16 -1.34
N GLU A 5 -28.18 -16.32 -0.20
CA GLU A 5 -27.35 -15.25 0.39
C GLU A 5 -26.08 -14.98 -0.43
N LYS A 6 -25.52 -16.00 -1.11
CA LYS A 6 -24.36 -15.87 -2.01
C LYS A 6 -24.68 -15.13 -3.33
N LYS A 7 -25.94 -15.15 -3.76
CA LYS A 7 -26.42 -14.43 -4.96
C LYS A 7 -26.63 -12.92 -4.73
N HIS A 8 -26.59 -12.46 -3.48
CA HIS A 8 -26.90 -11.07 -3.10
C HIS A 8 -25.74 -10.31 -2.44
N ILE A 9 -24.50 -10.80 -2.62
CA ILE A 9 -23.31 -10.10 -2.12
C ILE A 9 -23.17 -8.73 -2.79
N ILE A 10 -23.23 -8.72 -4.13
CA ILE A 10 -23.19 -7.49 -4.92
C ILE A 10 -24.58 -6.83 -4.89
N LYS A 11 -24.66 -5.64 -4.31
CA LYS A 11 -25.89 -4.84 -4.21
C LYS A 11 -26.13 -3.98 -5.42
N SER A 12 -25.08 -3.29 -5.87
CA SER A 12 -25.17 -2.39 -7.00
C SER A 12 -23.83 -2.19 -7.69
N ILE A 13 -23.88 -1.70 -8.92
CA ILE A 13 -22.73 -1.28 -9.70
C ILE A 13 -23.07 0.09 -10.29
N VAL A 14 -22.17 1.06 -10.17
CA VAL A 14 -22.37 2.41 -10.69
C VAL A 14 -21.15 2.81 -11.51
N LEU A 15 -21.38 3.10 -12.79
CA LEU A 15 -20.45 3.80 -13.67
C LEU A 15 -20.73 5.30 -13.57
N SER A 16 -19.77 6.05 -13.05
CA SER A 16 -19.84 7.51 -12.96
C SER A 16 -18.83 8.13 -13.90
N VAL A 17 -19.15 9.31 -14.41
CA VAL A 17 -18.32 10.06 -15.34
C VAL A 17 -18.34 11.53 -14.94
N PHE A 18 -17.22 12.22 -15.08
CA PHE A 18 -17.15 13.67 -14.89
C PHE A 18 -17.35 14.39 -16.21
N ASP A 19 -18.53 14.97 -16.44
CA ASP A 19 -18.89 15.71 -17.65
C ASP A 19 -19.15 17.20 -17.36
N GLU A 20 -19.78 17.90 -18.31
CA GLU A 20 -20.10 19.33 -18.18
C GLU A 20 -21.02 19.65 -16.99
N GLU A 21 -21.82 18.69 -16.53
CA GLU A 21 -22.71 18.82 -15.36
C GLU A 21 -22.01 18.41 -14.05
N GLY A 22 -20.75 17.95 -14.13
CA GLY A 22 -19.94 17.48 -13.03
C GLY A 22 -19.94 15.95 -12.88
N PRO A 23 -19.75 15.40 -11.66
CA PRO A 23 -19.78 13.96 -11.44
C PRO A 23 -21.19 13.40 -11.62
N THR A 24 -21.45 12.68 -12.72
CA THR A 24 -22.77 12.12 -13.03
C THR A 24 -22.75 10.58 -13.14
N PRO A 25 -23.74 9.87 -12.56
CA PRO A 25 -23.89 8.43 -12.72
C PRO A 25 -24.48 8.12 -14.11
N LYS A 26 -23.70 7.53 -15.03
CA LYS A 26 -24.12 7.26 -16.42
C LYS A 26 -24.81 5.92 -16.60
N VAL A 27 -24.31 4.88 -15.94
CA VAL A 27 -24.89 3.53 -15.97
C VAL A 27 -24.89 3.01 -14.56
N TYR A 28 -25.97 2.35 -14.16
CA TYR A 28 -26.07 1.77 -12.83
C TYR A 28 -26.95 0.53 -12.86
N TRP A 29 -26.74 -0.34 -11.88
CA TRP A 29 -27.56 -1.49 -11.60
C TRP A 29 -27.75 -1.59 -10.08
N PRO A 30 -28.95 -1.89 -9.56
CA PRO A 30 -30.20 -2.11 -10.29
C PRO A 30 -30.85 -0.82 -10.82
N ASP A 31 -31.75 -0.92 -11.79
CA ASP A 31 -32.36 0.25 -12.47
C ASP A 31 -33.24 1.10 -11.53
N ASP A 32 -33.70 0.52 -10.43
CA ASP A 32 -34.52 1.16 -9.39
C ASP A 32 -33.68 1.80 -8.26
N MET A 33 -32.36 1.87 -8.42
CA MET A 33 -31.48 2.50 -7.44
C MET A 33 -31.81 3.98 -7.24
N ASP A 34 -31.94 4.38 -5.97
CA ASP A 34 -32.26 5.75 -5.57
C ASP A 34 -31.32 6.79 -6.20
N GLU A 35 -31.89 7.89 -6.70
CA GLU A 35 -31.14 8.94 -7.40
C GLU A 35 -30.15 9.66 -6.50
N SER A 36 -30.55 9.95 -5.25
CA SER A 36 -29.67 10.61 -4.29
C SER A 36 -28.47 9.73 -3.94
N ALA A 37 -28.69 8.43 -3.78
CA ALA A 37 -27.61 7.46 -3.56
C ALA A 37 -26.63 7.43 -4.74
N ARG A 38 -27.13 7.38 -5.98
CA ARG A 38 -26.31 7.38 -7.21
C ARG A 38 -25.43 8.63 -7.30
N LEU A 39 -25.99 9.80 -7.00
CA LEU A 39 -25.27 11.07 -7.01
C LEU A 39 -24.19 11.13 -5.92
N ILE A 40 -24.49 10.69 -4.70
CA ILE A 40 -23.51 10.62 -3.61
C ILE A 40 -22.32 9.74 -3.99
N ILE A 41 -22.58 8.60 -4.62
CA ILE A 41 -21.54 7.68 -5.10
C ILE A 41 -20.68 8.32 -6.18
N ALA A 42 -21.30 8.91 -7.20
CA ALA A 42 -20.59 9.59 -8.28
C ALA A 42 -19.72 10.72 -7.74
N MET A 43 -20.30 11.59 -6.91
CA MET A 43 -19.58 12.71 -6.30
C MET A 43 -18.41 12.26 -5.43
N LYS A 44 -18.61 11.29 -4.53
CA LYS A 44 -17.55 10.85 -3.61
C LYS A 44 -16.41 10.17 -4.38
N THR A 45 -16.73 9.28 -5.31
CA THR A 45 -15.72 8.48 -6.02
C THR A 45 -14.88 9.33 -6.97
N ILE A 46 -15.52 10.23 -7.71
CA ILE A 46 -14.82 11.13 -8.64
C ILE A 46 -14.06 12.21 -7.88
N SER A 47 -14.67 12.91 -6.92
CA SER A 47 -13.99 14.02 -6.22
C SER A 47 -12.81 13.57 -5.36
N LEU A 48 -12.84 12.35 -4.79
CA LEU A 48 -11.68 11.81 -4.05
C LEU A 48 -10.50 11.48 -4.97
N LEU A 49 -10.77 11.29 -6.27
CA LEU A 49 -9.82 10.82 -7.25
C LEU A 49 -9.40 11.90 -8.25
N MET A 50 -10.20 12.94 -8.45
CA MET A 50 -9.80 14.10 -9.22
C MET A 50 -8.89 15.00 -8.40
N GLY A 51 -7.69 15.25 -8.91
CA GLY A 51 -6.80 16.31 -8.44
C GLY A 51 -6.34 17.17 -9.62
N ASP A 52 -5.79 18.34 -9.34
CA ASP A 52 -5.47 19.36 -10.34
C ASP A 52 -4.53 18.87 -11.47
N GLU A 53 -3.71 17.83 -11.22
CA GLU A 53 -2.81 17.23 -12.23
C GLU A 53 -3.52 16.47 -13.36
N ILE A 54 -4.70 15.89 -13.13
CA ILE A 54 -5.42 15.13 -14.17
C ILE A 54 -5.83 16.05 -15.34
N TYR A 55 -5.94 17.36 -15.08
CA TYR A 55 -6.25 18.36 -16.09
C TYR A 55 -5.02 18.97 -16.78
N GLN A 56 -3.82 18.83 -16.21
CA GLN A 56 -2.60 19.48 -16.71
C GLN A 56 -1.75 18.55 -17.58
N ASP A 57 -1.67 17.26 -17.23
CA ASP A 57 -0.86 16.26 -17.95
C ASP A 57 -1.74 15.37 -18.86
N GLY A 58 -2.50 15.99 -19.77
CA GLY A 58 -3.45 15.34 -20.69
C GLY A 58 -2.85 14.36 -21.72
N ASP A 59 -1.60 13.94 -21.55
CA ASP A 59 -0.90 13.01 -22.45
C ASP A 59 -0.76 11.58 -21.87
N ASP A 60 -0.94 11.37 -20.56
CA ASP A 60 -0.83 10.02 -19.96
C ASP A 60 -2.21 9.43 -19.57
N LEU A 61 -2.86 8.79 -20.55
CA LEU A 61 -4.13 8.08 -20.38
C LEU A 61 -4.03 6.82 -19.47
N ASN A 62 -2.84 6.48 -18.95
CA ASN A 62 -2.63 5.29 -18.13
C ASN A 62 -2.91 5.47 -16.62
N ILE A 63 -3.53 6.59 -16.24
CA ILE A 63 -3.86 6.83 -14.83
C ILE A 63 -5.05 5.95 -14.41
N ASN A 64 -4.73 4.85 -13.74
CA ASN A 64 -5.71 3.92 -13.17
C ASN A 64 -5.60 3.86 -11.65
N TYR A 65 -6.69 4.12 -10.94
CA TYR A 65 -6.74 3.93 -9.47
C TYR A 65 -7.74 2.85 -9.12
N PHE A 66 -7.48 2.15 -8.03
CA PHE A 66 -8.35 1.11 -7.53
C PHE A 66 -8.33 1.14 -6.02
N GLY A 67 -9.48 1.04 -5.37
CA GLY A 67 -9.55 0.97 -3.90
C GLY A 67 -10.96 0.79 -3.37
N ILE A 68 -11.07 0.68 -2.05
CA ILE A 68 -12.33 0.43 -1.33
C ILE A 68 -12.71 1.69 -0.58
N LEU A 69 -13.89 2.23 -0.88
CA LEU A 69 -14.41 3.44 -0.28
C LEU A 69 -15.67 3.11 0.54
N PRO A 70 -15.74 3.47 1.83
CA PRO A 70 -16.96 3.31 2.61
C PRO A 70 -17.99 4.37 2.24
N PHE A 71 -19.27 4.02 2.30
CA PHE A 71 -20.43 4.91 2.14
C PHE A 71 -21.32 4.79 3.38
N PRO A 72 -20.93 5.40 4.52
CA PRO A 72 -21.62 5.22 5.79
C PRO A 72 -23.10 5.60 5.74
N ASP A 73 -23.44 6.69 5.03
CA ASP A 73 -24.81 7.17 4.87
C ASP A 73 -25.71 6.16 4.16
N LEU A 74 -25.12 5.31 3.31
CA LEU A 74 -25.82 4.25 2.58
C LEU A 74 -25.67 2.87 3.26
N LYS A 75 -24.84 2.76 4.31
CA LYS A 75 -24.40 1.48 4.91
C LYS A 75 -23.77 0.51 3.89
N LEU A 76 -23.13 1.06 2.87
CA LEU A 76 -22.47 0.31 1.81
C LEU A 76 -20.95 0.51 1.88
N SER A 77 -20.22 -0.47 1.37
CA SER A 77 -18.82 -0.35 1.00
C SER A 77 -18.71 -0.49 -0.52
N GLY A 78 -17.89 0.33 -1.16
CA GLY A 78 -17.74 0.35 -2.63
C GLY A 78 -16.31 0.12 -3.10
N LEU A 79 -16.11 -0.94 -3.89
CA LEU A 79 -14.87 -1.18 -4.62
C LEU A 79 -14.88 -0.36 -5.91
N THR A 80 -13.98 0.61 -5.99
CA THR A 80 -13.96 1.63 -7.05
C THR A 80 -12.71 1.47 -7.92
N TYR A 81 -12.90 1.42 -9.23
CA TYR A 81 -11.86 1.48 -10.25
C TYR A 81 -12.01 2.78 -11.06
N PHE A 82 -10.99 3.63 -11.04
CA PHE A 82 -10.92 4.88 -11.78
C PHE A 82 -10.04 4.74 -13.01
N PHE A 83 -10.44 5.40 -14.09
CA PHE A 83 -9.74 5.43 -15.36
C PHE A 83 -10.12 6.70 -16.13
N LEU A 84 -9.35 7.01 -17.17
CA LEU A 84 -9.60 8.12 -18.08
C LEU A 84 -10.16 7.61 -19.41
N ILE A 85 -11.22 8.24 -19.90
CA ILE A 85 -11.80 8.00 -21.22
C ILE A 85 -11.33 9.11 -22.15
N ALA A 86 -10.74 8.79 -23.30
CA ALA A 86 -10.30 9.82 -24.25
C ALA A 86 -11.51 10.61 -24.79
N ASP A 87 -11.45 11.94 -24.68
CA ASP A 87 -12.47 12.85 -25.18
C ASP A 87 -11.83 14.19 -25.61
N GLU A 88 -11.76 14.42 -26.91
CA GLU A 88 -11.20 15.64 -27.52
C GLU A 88 -11.95 16.91 -27.11
N LYS A 89 -13.18 16.80 -26.61
CA LYS A 89 -13.98 17.95 -26.15
C LYS A 89 -13.72 18.30 -24.69
N ALA A 90 -13.13 17.38 -23.91
CA ALA A 90 -12.86 17.58 -22.50
C ALA A 90 -11.55 18.36 -22.26
N ARG A 91 -11.49 19.12 -21.16
CA ARG A 91 -10.26 19.83 -20.75
C ARG A 91 -9.17 18.81 -20.41
N GLY A 92 -8.09 18.79 -21.20
CA GLY A 92 -7.02 17.79 -21.08
C GLY A 92 -7.22 16.55 -21.95
N ASN A 93 -8.11 16.59 -22.95
CA ASN A 93 -8.40 15.52 -23.92
C ASN A 93 -8.89 14.19 -23.31
N ALA A 94 -9.30 14.20 -22.04
CA ALA A 94 -9.76 13.03 -21.33
C ALA A 94 -10.85 13.37 -20.30
N MET A 95 -11.73 12.41 -20.08
CA MET A 95 -12.87 12.47 -19.18
C MET A 95 -12.67 11.45 -18.05
N ALA A 96 -12.78 11.90 -16.80
CA ALA A 96 -12.63 11.04 -15.64
C ALA A 96 -13.83 10.10 -15.47
N ALA A 97 -13.58 8.82 -15.24
CA ALA A 97 -14.63 7.82 -15.05
C ALA A 97 -14.31 6.86 -13.89
N THR A 98 -15.35 6.35 -13.23
CA THR A 98 -15.25 5.34 -12.17
C THR A 98 -16.26 4.23 -12.37
N ILE A 99 -15.85 2.98 -12.16
CA ILE A 99 -16.74 1.84 -11.93
C ILE A 99 -16.70 1.52 -10.44
N THR A 100 -17.83 1.61 -9.76
CA THR A 100 -17.96 1.33 -8.34
C THR A 100 -18.93 0.17 -8.10
N VAL A 101 -18.41 -0.94 -7.57
CA VAL A 101 -19.19 -2.11 -7.15
C VAL A 101 -19.48 -1.97 -5.66
N LEU A 102 -20.74 -2.12 -5.25
CA LEU A 102 -21.19 -1.88 -3.88
C LEU A 102 -21.71 -3.16 -3.23
N ILE A 103 -21.39 -3.32 -1.96
CA ILE A 103 -21.86 -4.39 -1.07
C ILE A 103 -22.25 -3.80 0.29
N ASP A 104 -22.98 -4.54 1.11
CA ASP A 104 -23.24 -4.14 2.50
C ASP A 104 -21.92 -3.95 3.26
N ASP A 105 -21.79 -2.87 4.05
CA ASP A 105 -20.53 -2.55 4.74
C ASP A 105 -20.06 -3.66 5.69
N GLU A 106 -21.00 -4.41 6.28
CA GLU A 106 -20.72 -5.59 7.11
C GLU A 106 -19.93 -6.68 6.36
N ASN A 107 -20.07 -6.72 5.03
CA ASN A 107 -19.45 -7.70 4.15
C ASN A 107 -18.17 -7.20 3.48
N LYS A 108 -17.63 -6.03 3.87
CA LYS A 108 -16.44 -5.41 3.24
C LYS A 108 -15.22 -6.34 3.10
N ASN A 109 -15.07 -7.33 3.98
CA ASN A 109 -14.03 -8.36 3.88
C ASN A 109 -14.03 -9.09 2.53
N PHE A 110 -15.20 -9.27 1.90
CA PHE A 110 -15.32 -9.87 0.58
C PHE A 110 -14.43 -9.16 -0.45
N PHE A 111 -14.40 -7.82 -0.43
CA PHE A 111 -13.53 -7.07 -1.34
C PHE A 111 -12.05 -7.28 -1.04
N HIS A 112 -11.68 -7.31 0.23
CA HIS A 112 -10.29 -7.48 0.65
C HIS A 112 -9.74 -8.87 0.30
N GLU A 113 -10.53 -9.93 0.49
CA GLU A 113 -10.10 -11.30 0.23
C GLU A 113 -10.02 -11.60 -1.27
N ASN A 114 -10.92 -11.01 -2.06
CA ASN A 114 -11.04 -11.30 -3.48
C ASN A 114 -10.45 -10.20 -4.36
N MET A 115 -9.68 -9.28 -3.77
CA MET A 115 -9.21 -8.04 -4.38
C MET A 115 -8.49 -8.26 -5.71
N LYS A 116 -7.61 -9.27 -5.80
CA LYS A 116 -6.85 -9.59 -7.02
C LYS A 116 -7.79 -9.90 -8.19
N TYR A 117 -8.80 -10.74 -7.94
CA TYR A 117 -9.76 -11.18 -8.95
C TYR A 117 -10.75 -10.05 -9.31
N LEU A 118 -11.28 -9.37 -8.30
CA LEU A 118 -12.21 -8.26 -8.51
C LEU A 118 -11.56 -7.10 -9.29
N ARG A 119 -10.28 -6.80 -9.01
CA ARG A 119 -9.51 -5.81 -9.77
C ARG A 119 -9.43 -6.18 -11.25
N ALA A 120 -9.11 -7.44 -11.57
CA ALA A 120 -8.99 -7.90 -12.95
C ALA A 120 -10.31 -7.77 -13.72
N ILE A 121 -11.46 -8.04 -13.08
CA ILE A 121 -12.77 -7.83 -13.70
C ILE A 121 -12.99 -6.34 -14.02
N LEU A 122 -12.75 -5.46 -13.05
CA LEU A 122 -13.00 -4.02 -13.24
C LEU A 122 -12.03 -3.39 -14.23
N GLU A 123 -10.76 -3.80 -14.23
CA GLU A 123 -9.74 -3.34 -15.18
C GLU A 123 -10.08 -3.76 -16.61
N LYS A 124 -10.55 -4.99 -16.81
CA LYS A 124 -11.04 -5.45 -18.12
C LYS A 124 -12.24 -4.64 -18.58
N GLY A 125 -13.21 -4.40 -17.69
CA GLY A 125 -14.40 -3.59 -17.98
C GLY A 125 -14.06 -2.14 -18.32
N ALA A 126 -13.17 -1.51 -17.56
CA ALA A 126 -12.68 -0.17 -17.84
C ALA A 126 -11.99 -0.09 -19.20
N THR A 127 -11.13 -1.07 -19.53
CA THR A 127 -10.46 -1.16 -20.84
C THR A 127 -11.48 -1.27 -21.99
N GLN A 128 -12.56 -2.04 -21.81
CA GLN A 128 -13.63 -2.11 -22.81
C GLN A 128 -14.33 -0.75 -22.97
N ILE A 129 -14.64 -0.06 -21.87
CA ILE A 129 -15.27 1.27 -21.89
C ILE A 129 -14.37 2.29 -22.60
N GLN A 130 -13.05 2.30 -22.33
CA GLN A 130 -12.09 3.21 -22.96
C GLN A 130 -12.01 3.05 -24.49
N ASN A 131 -12.29 1.84 -25.00
CA ASN A 131 -12.24 1.54 -26.44
C ASN A 131 -13.56 1.80 -27.18
N THR A 132 -14.61 2.16 -26.45
CA THR A 132 -15.97 2.32 -26.95
C THR A 132 -16.38 3.79 -26.88
N LYS A 133 -17.15 4.27 -27.88
CA LYS A 133 -17.72 5.64 -27.88
C LYS A 133 -19.23 5.69 -27.66
N GLU A 134 -19.91 4.54 -27.58
CA GLU A 134 -21.37 4.47 -27.49
C GLU A 134 -21.88 4.16 -26.08
N LEU A 135 -22.84 4.96 -25.59
CA LEU A 135 -23.44 4.78 -24.27
C LEU A 135 -24.19 3.45 -24.10
N ASN A 136 -24.78 2.91 -25.18
CA ASN A 136 -25.47 1.63 -25.15
C ASN A 136 -24.51 0.47 -24.87
N GLU A 137 -23.28 0.56 -25.37
CA GLU A 137 -22.24 -0.43 -25.11
C GLU A 137 -21.78 -0.37 -23.64
N TYR A 138 -21.78 0.80 -22.99
CA TYR A 138 -21.47 0.89 -21.56
C TYR A 138 -22.45 0.07 -20.71
N LYS A 139 -23.76 0.11 -21.02
CA LYS A 139 -24.76 -0.73 -20.34
C LYS A 139 -24.47 -2.22 -20.51
N LYS A 140 -24.06 -2.63 -21.71
CA LYS A 140 -23.68 -4.03 -21.98
C LYS A 140 -22.46 -4.44 -21.16
N ILE A 141 -21.42 -3.61 -21.12
CA ILE A 141 -20.19 -3.88 -20.36
C ILE A 141 -20.49 -3.98 -18.86
N ILE A 142 -21.28 -3.07 -18.30
CA ILE A 142 -21.67 -3.13 -16.87
C ILE A 142 -22.48 -4.40 -16.57
N ASN A 143 -23.35 -4.85 -17.49
CA ASN A 143 -24.04 -6.14 -17.34
C ASN A 143 -23.07 -7.33 -17.41
N GLU A 144 -22.07 -7.34 -18.29
CA GLU A 144 -21.03 -8.37 -18.33
C GLU A 144 -20.22 -8.42 -17.02
N ILE A 145 -19.84 -7.26 -16.47
CA ILE A 145 -19.17 -7.16 -15.16
C ILE A 145 -20.07 -7.76 -14.07
N ARG A 146 -21.36 -7.39 -14.06
CA ARG A 146 -22.34 -7.93 -13.10
C ARG A 146 -22.41 -9.45 -13.15
N GLU A 147 -22.54 -10.03 -14.34
CA GLU A 147 -22.63 -11.48 -14.51
C GLU A 147 -21.38 -12.18 -14.00
N HIS A 148 -20.18 -11.67 -14.33
CA HIS A 148 -18.92 -12.23 -13.83
C HIS A 148 -18.79 -12.13 -12.31
N LEU A 149 -19.21 -11.02 -11.71
CA LEU A 149 -19.16 -10.83 -10.25
C LEU A 149 -20.13 -11.77 -9.53
N ILE A 150 -21.35 -11.96 -10.05
CA ILE A 150 -22.35 -12.88 -9.49
C ILE A 150 -21.90 -14.33 -9.63
N ALA A 151 -21.34 -14.71 -10.79
CA ALA A 151 -20.81 -16.05 -11.00
C ALA A 151 -19.68 -16.34 -9.99
N PHE A 152 -18.73 -15.41 -9.87
CA PHE A 152 -17.64 -15.52 -8.92
C PHE A 152 -18.12 -15.60 -7.46
N SER A 153 -19.04 -14.74 -7.04
CA SER A 153 -19.54 -14.74 -5.66
C SER A 153 -20.27 -16.03 -5.31
N SER A 154 -20.89 -16.67 -6.31
CA SER A 154 -21.59 -17.96 -6.15
C SER A 154 -20.62 -19.14 -5.99
N ASP A 155 -19.48 -19.10 -6.67
CA ASP A 155 -18.45 -20.15 -6.64
C ASP A 155 -17.63 -20.17 -5.33
N LEU A 156 -17.65 -19.08 -4.57
CA LEU A 156 -16.93 -18.99 -3.30
C LEU A 156 -17.55 -19.90 -2.23
N LYS A 157 -16.73 -20.77 -1.64
CA LYS A 157 -17.16 -21.66 -0.55
C LYS A 157 -17.52 -20.87 0.72
N ASP A 158 -16.72 -19.88 1.08
CA ASP A 158 -16.89 -18.97 2.23
C ASP A 158 -16.58 -17.52 1.79
N PRO A 159 -17.57 -16.76 1.29
CA PRO A 159 -17.33 -15.41 0.76
C PRO A 159 -17.21 -14.31 1.83
N PHE A 160 -17.52 -14.63 3.09
CA PHE A 160 -17.52 -13.68 4.20
C PHE A 160 -16.60 -14.12 5.32
N SER A 161 -15.43 -14.70 4.98
CA SER A 161 -14.49 -15.06 6.03
C SER A 161 -14.19 -13.82 6.87
N VAL A 162 -14.33 -13.97 8.19
CA VAL A 162 -14.38 -12.83 9.12
C VAL A 162 -13.00 -12.19 9.29
N LYS A 163 -11.93 -12.86 8.85
CA LYS A 163 -10.55 -12.41 8.97
C LYS A 163 -9.80 -12.57 7.65
N ARG A 164 -9.42 -11.44 7.05
CA ARG A 164 -8.45 -11.39 5.95
C ARG A 164 -7.13 -11.98 6.47
N LYS A 165 -6.76 -13.17 6.00
CA LYS A 165 -5.49 -13.82 6.33
C LYS A 165 -4.44 -13.43 5.32
N ILE A 166 -3.57 -12.52 5.71
CA ILE A 166 -2.49 -12.06 4.85
C ILE A 166 -1.26 -12.92 5.11
N LYS A 167 -0.72 -13.58 4.08
CA LYS A 167 0.49 -14.37 4.18
C LYS A 167 1.69 -13.58 3.66
N ILE A 168 2.57 -13.20 4.58
CA ILE A 168 3.84 -12.54 4.26
C ILE A 168 4.97 -13.54 4.49
N ILE A 169 5.81 -13.75 3.49
CA ILE A 169 6.93 -14.70 3.60
C ILE A 169 8.28 -13.97 3.60
N PHE A 170 9.20 -14.44 4.44
CA PHE A 170 10.59 -14.01 4.48
C PHE A 170 11.47 -15.17 4.03
N VAL A 171 12.24 -14.97 2.96
CA VAL A 171 13.03 -16.01 2.31
C VAL A 171 14.40 -15.49 1.88
N GLY A 172 15.37 -16.39 1.76
CA GLY A 172 16.78 -16.08 1.53
C GLY A 172 17.69 -17.12 2.19
N LEU A 173 19.00 -17.01 1.97
CA LEU A 173 19.98 -17.95 2.51
C LEU A 173 20.02 -17.98 4.04
N ASP A 174 20.64 -19.01 4.60
CA ASP A 174 20.97 -19.04 6.02
C ASP A 174 21.89 -17.87 6.38
N ARG A 175 21.73 -17.34 7.60
CA ARG A 175 22.50 -16.19 8.13
C ARG A 175 22.31 -14.86 7.39
N ALA A 176 21.44 -14.79 6.38
CA ALA A 176 21.10 -13.54 5.69
C ALA A 176 20.42 -12.49 6.58
N GLY A 177 19.92 -12.88 7.76
CA GLY A 177 19.33 -11.96 8.74
C GLY A 177 17.80 -11.85 8.70
N LYS A 178 17.09 -12.87 8.20
CA LYS A 178 15.62 -12.89 8.12
C LYS A 178 14.93 -12.76 9.48
N THR A 179 15.26 -13.64 10.42
CA THR A 179 14.75 -13.61 11.80
C THR A 179 15.16 -12.32 12.50
N SER A 180 16.40 -11.87 12.30
CA SER A 180 16.91 -10.62 12.88
C SER A 180 16.15 -9.40 12.35
N PHE A 181 15.81 -9.36 11.05
CA PHE A 181 14.95 -8.33 10.46
C PHE A 181 13.59 -8.29 11.16
N LEU A 182 12.94 -9.44 11.28
CA LEU A 182 11.62 -9.57 11.92
C LEU A 182 11.63 -9.14 13.39
N LEU A 183 12.65 -9.52 14.15
CA LEU A 183 12.78 -9.12 15.54
C LEU A 183 13.11 -7.63 15.69
N ALA A 184 13.92 -7.08 14.78
CA ALA A 184 14.28 -5.66 14.78
C ALA A 184 13.06 -4.76 14.51
N ILE A 185 12.22 -5.09 13.53
CA ILE A 185 10.97 -4.33 13.28
C ILE A 185 10.01 -4.39 14.48
N LYS A 186 10.03 -5.49 15.25
CA LYS A 186 9.28 -5.67 16.50
C LYS A 186 9.97 -5.05 17.71
N LYS A 187 11.13 -4.39 17.53
CA LYS A 187 11.97 -3.80 18.59
C LYS A 187 12.42 -4.81 19.65
N LYS A 188 12.48 -6.10 19.31
CA LYS A 188 12.91 -7.21 20.18
C LYS A 188 14.42 -7.45 20.07
N TYR A 189 15.20 -6.39 20.30
CA TYR A 189 16.67 -6.42 20.09
C TYR A 189 17.39 -7.42 20.98
N SER A 190 16.90 -7.63 22.21
CA SER A 190 17.47 -8.62 23.14
C SER A 190 17.33 -10.07 22.66
N GLU A 191 16.32 -10.35 21.83
CA GLU A 191 16.10 -11.66 21.22
C GLU A 191 17.03 -11.87 20.01
N ILE A 192 17.40 -10.81 19.28
CA ILE A 192 18.28 -10.89 18.09
C ILE A 192 19.61 -11.57 18.42
N ILE A 193 20.24 -11.17 19.54
CA ILE A 193 21.55 -11.70 19.97
C ILE A 193 21.47 -13.20 20.27
N LYS A 194 20.29 -13.70 20.67
CA LYS A 194 20.05 -15.10 21.05
C LYS A 194 19.53 -15.95 19.90
N THR A 195 19.45 -15.41 18.69
CA THR A 195 18.87 -16.12 17.53
C THR A 195 19.69 -17.35 17.16
N LEU A 196 19.00 -18.48 17.00
CA LEU A 196 19.54 -19.72 16.46
C LEU A 196 19.06 -19.90 15.01
N PRO A 197 19.75 -20.71 14.18
CA PRO A 197 19.28 -20.99 12.82
C PRO A 197 17.85 -21.55 12.82
N THR A 198 16.94 -20.86 12.12
CA THR A 198 15.51 -21.25 12.01
C THR A 198 15.38 -22.65 11.45
N LYS A 199 14.63 -23.51 12.14
CA LYS A 199 14.35 -24.89 11.73
C LYS A 199 13.01 -24.96 10.99
N GLY A 200 13.03 -25.28 9.70
CA GLY A 200 11.81 -25.45 8.91
C GLY A 200 11.16 -24.10 8.62
N VAL A 201 9.99 -23.84 9.22
CA VAL A 201 9.26 -22.57 9.07
C VAL A 201 8.75 -22.13 10.43
N GLU A 202 9.11 -20.91 10.81
CA GLU A 202 8.57 -20.24 11.99
C GLU A 202 7.43 -19.31 11.56
N ARG A 203 6.30 -19.37 12.26
CA ARG A 203 5.10 -18.58 11.97
C ARG A 203 4.79 -17.69 13.14
N SER A 204 4.57 -16.41 12.88
CA SER A 204 4.08 -15.45 13.87
C SER A 204 2.89 -14.69 13.31
N GLU A 205 1.95 -14.32 14.19
CA GLU A 205 0.77 -13.54 13.83
C GLU A 205 1.00 -12.08 14.22
N GLU A 206 0.62 -11.16 13.35
CA GLU A 206 0.83 -9.72 13.52
C GLU A 206 -0.40 -8.94 13.04
N THR A 207 -0.62 -7.79 13.68
CA THR A 207 -1.69 -6.83 13.33
C THR A 207 -1.07 -5.44 13.17
N ILE A 208 -1.41 -4.71 12.11
CA ILE A 208 -0.89 -3.33 11.91
C ILE A 208 -1.60 -2.34 12.83
N PHE A 209 -2.89 -2.57 13.04
CA PHE A 209 -3.75 -1.86 13.97
C PHE A 209 -4.51 -2.90 14.80
N GLU A 210 -4.47 -2.77 16.13
CA GLU A 210 -5.07 -3.76 17.05
C GLU A 210 -6.58 -3.95 16.82
N ASP A 211 -7.27 -2.90 16.36
CA ASP A 211 -8.72 -2.91 16.15
C ASP A 211 -9.16 -3.15 14.69
N GLN A 212 -8.29 -3.74 13.85
CA GLN A 212 -8.62 -4.13 12.47
C GLN A 212 -8.83 -5.64 12.35
N ASN A 213 -9.76 -6.05 11.48
CA ASN A 213 -10.07 -7.47 11.20
C ASN A 213 -9.08 -8.13 10.22
N SER A 214 -7.89 -7.56 10.04
CA SER A 214 -6.81 -8.11 9.21
C SER A 214 -5.76 -8.78 10.10
N GLN A 215 -5.53 -10.07 9.87
CA GLN A 215 -4.52 -10.84 10.59
C GLN A 215 -3.43 -11.23 9.60
N MET A 216 -2.21 -10.74 9.82
CA MET A 216 -1.06 -11.10 9.02
C MET A 216 -0.36 -12.28 9.66
N THR A 217 -0.05 -13.31 8.89
CA THR A 217 0.85 -14.39 9.29
C THR A 217 2.20 -14.18 8.60
N LEU A 218 3.23 -13.92 9.40
CA LEU A 218 4.61 -13.84 8.93
C LEU A 218 5.23 -15.23 8.96
N TRP A 219 5.76 -15.68 7.82
CA TRP A 219 6.46 -16.96 7.69
C TRP A 219 7.96 -16.71 7.50
N ASP A 220 8.77 -17.01 8.52
CA ASP A 220 10.23 -17.03 8.40
C ASP A 220 10.69 -18.40 7.92
N LEU A 221 11.14 -18.48 6.67
CA LEU A 221 11.56 -19.74 6.04
C LEU A 221 13.02 -20.04 6.40
N GLY A 222 13.31 -21.24 6.90
CA GLY A 222 14.66 -21.71 7.18
C GLY A 222 15.56 -21.62 5.95
N GLY A 223 16.69 -20.91 6.08
CA GLY A 223 17.59 -20.64 4.96
C GLY A 223 18.62 -21.74 4.66
N GLN A 224 18.73 -22.77 5.52
CA GLN A 224 19.71 -23.83 5.30
C GLN A 224 19.30 -24.69 4.09
N LYS A 225 20.29 -25.18 3.33
CA LYS A 225 20.10 -25.88 2.05
C LYS A 225 18.96 -26.92 2.07
N ARG A 226 18.93 -27.81 3.06
CA ARG A 226 17.87 -28.83 3.24
C ARG A 226 16.45 -28.27 3.28
N TYR A 227 16.25 -27.10 3.89
CA TYR A 227 14.94 -26.48 4.01
C TYR A 227 14.56 -25.75 2.73
N ARG A 228 15.55 -25.16 2.05
CA ARG A 228 15.37 -24.54 0.74
C ARG A 228 14.93 -25.51 -0.32
N GLU A 229 15.61 -26.65 -0.39
CA GLU A 229 15.23 -27.75 -1.29
C GLU A 229 13.80 -28.21 -1.00
N LYS A 230 13.46 -28.43 0.28
CA LYS A 230 12.12 -28.84 0.69
C LYS A 230 11.03 -27.86 0.25
N TYR A 231 11.18 -26.55 0.48
CA TYR A 231 10.09 -25.62 0.12
C TYR A 231 10.01 -25.35 -1.39
N LEU A 232 11.07 -25.59 -2.15
CA LEU A 232 11.04 -25.55 -3.62
C LEU A 232 10.37 -26.81 -4.19
N GLU A 233 10.67 -28.00 -3.64
CA GLU A 233 10.00 -29.26 -4.00
C GLU A 233 8.52 -29.23 -3.65
N GLN A 234 8.18 -28.62 -2.51
CA GLN A 234 6.82 -28.52 -1.98
C GLN A 234 6.23 -27.10 -2.19
N SER A 235 6.56 -26.46 -3.32
CA SER A 235 6.20 -25.06 -3.61
C SER A 235 4.72 -24.75 -3.38
N LYS A 236 3.81 -25.65 -3.72
CA LYS A 236 2.36 -25.51 -3.48
C LYS A 236 1.97 -25.26 -2.02
N TYR A 237 2.75 -25.75 -1.05
CA TYR A 237 2.46 -25.54 0.37
C TYR A 237 3.06 -24.23 0.91
N TYR A 238 4.22 -23.83 0.38
CA TYR A 238 4.99 -22.71 0.92
C TYR A 238 4.76 -21.40 0.15
N LEU A 239 4.59 -21.47 -1.17
CA LEU A 239 4.54 -20.33 -2.09
C LEU A 239 3.15 -20.03 -2.66
N TYR A 240 2.16 -20.88 -2.41
CA TYR A 240 0.76 -20.60 -2.78
C TYR A 240 0.10 -19.59 -1.83
N ASN A 241 -0.83 -18.78 -2.34
CA ASN A 241 -1.53 -17.71 -1.63
C ASN A 241 -0.58 -16.78 -0.87
N VAL A 242 0.54 -16.39 -1.50
CA VAL A 242 1.45 -15.41 -0.91
C VAL A 242 0.97 -14.02 -1.29
N ASP A 243 0.80 -13.16 -0.29
CA ASP A 243 0.40 -11.77 -0.51
C ASP A 243 1.60 -10.85 -0.67
N LEU A 244 2.70 -11.13 0.04
CA LEU A 244 3.92 -10.33 0.03
C LEU A 244 5.15 -11.20 0.30
N LEU A 245 6.23 -10.96 -0.46
CA LEU A 245 7.49 -11.70 -0.32
C LEU A 245 8.63 -10.74 -0.01
N PHE A 246 9.31 -10.96 1.13
CA PHE A 246 10.58 -10.32 1.45
C PHE A 246 11.74 -11.27 1.14
N TYR A 247 12.58 -10.89 0.18
CA TYR A 247 13.78 -11.64 -0.21
C TYR A 247 15.02 -11.01 0.42
N ILE A 248 15.67 -11.68 1.36
CA ILE A 248 16.79 -11.13 2.12
C ILE A 248 18.11 -11.68 1.58
N ILE A 249 19.00 -10.77 1.15
CA ILE A 249 20.34 -11.06 0.63
C ILE A 249 21.36 -10.48 1.60
N ASP A 250 22.33 -11.26 2.04
CA ASP A 250 23.48 -10.75 2.77
C ASP A 250 24.47 -10.10 1.79
N ILE A 251 24.68 -8.78 1.89
CA ILE A 251 25.65 -8.07 1.04
C ILE A 251 27.10 -8.28 1.49
N GLN A 252 27.34 -8.71 2.72
CA GLN A 252 28.70 -8.97 3.21
C GLN A 252 29.20 -10.38 2.87
N ASP A 253 28.31 -11.26 2.38
CA ASP A 253 28.65 -12.63 1.98
C ASP A 253 29.71 -12.68 0.85
N SER A 254 30.34 -13.84 0.71
CA SER A 254 31.28 -14.10 -0.39
C SER A 254 30.56 -14.06 -1.74
N LYS A 255 31.31 -13.90 -2.82
CA LYS A 255 30.74 -13.87 -4.17
C LYS A 255 29.96 -15.14 -4.50
N GLU A 256 30.47 -16.30 -4.10
CA GLU A 256 29.84 -17.60 -4.33
C GLU A 256 28.49 -17.71 -3.60
N ARG A 257 28.38 -17.14 -2.38
CA ARG A 257 27.12 -17.09 -1.64
C ARG A 257 26.14 -16.09 -2.23
N LEU A 258 26.63 -14.97 -2.78
CA LEU A 258 25.77 -14.05 -3.53
C LEU A 258 25.21 -14.73 -4.78
N ASP A 259 26.02 -15.48 -5.52
CA ASP A 259 25.58 -16.27 -6.68
C ASP A 259 24.54 -17.32 -6.28
N GLU A 260 24.76 -18.04 -5.17
CA GLU A 260 23.79 -18.99 -4.62
C GLU A 260 22.47 -18.31 -4.23
N SER A 261 22.54 -17.10 -3.67
CA SER A 261 21.36 -16.31 -3.32
C SER A 261 20.60 -15.85 -4.56
N ILE A 262 21.29 -15.45 -5.63
CA ILE A 262 20.64 -15.08 -6.89
C ILE A 262 20.00 -16.31 -7.55
N ASP A 263 20.65 -17.47 -7.54
CA ASP A 263 20.06 -18.73 -8.04
C ASP A 263 18.78 -19.11 -7.27
N LEU A 264 18.82 -19.02 -5.94
CA LEU A 264 17.64 -19.27 -5.11
C LEU A 264 16.49 -18.32 -5.46
N PHE A 265 16.79 -17.04 -5.65
CA PHE A 265 15.81 -16.04 -6.06
C PHE A 265 15.13 -16.44 -7.37
N ILE A 266 15.92 -16.78 -8.40
CA ILE A 266 15.42 -17.20 -9.71
C ILE A 266 14.49 -18.41 -9.58
N ARG A 267 14.89 -19.40 -8.77
CA ARG A 267 14.09 -20.62 -8.53
C ARG A 267 12.77 -20.32 -7.85
N ILE A 268 12.74 -19.41 -6.89
CA ILE A 268 11.51 -18.98 -6.21
C ILE A 268 10.58 -18.25 -7.18
N ILE A 269 11.10 -17.30 -7.97
CA ILE A 269 10.32 -16.59 -9.00
C ILE A 269 9.73 -17.58 -10.02
N LYS A 270 10.52 -18.58 -10.42
CA LYS A 270 10.03 -19.66 -11.30
C LYS A 270 8.91 -20.47 -10.66
N SER A 271 9.06 -20.91 -9.42
CA SER A 271 8.00 -21.63 -8.69
C SER A 271 6.73 -20.80 -8.52
N LEU A 272 6.84 -19.51 -8.22
CA LEU A 272 5.69 -18.61 -8.13
C LEU A 272 4.95 -18.51 -9.46
N ARG A 273 5.70 -18.36 -10.57
CA ARG A 273 5.14 -18.33 -11.92
C ARG A 273 4.42 -19.63 -12.29
N GLU A 274 4.98 -20.78 -11.92
CA GLU A 274 4.34 -22.10 -12.15
C GLU A 274 3.04 -22.28 -11.35
N LEU A 275 2.90 -21.53 -10.25
CA LEU A 275 1.69 -21.50 -9.41
C LEU A 275 0.71 -20.40 -9.81
N ASP A 276 1.03 -19.59 -10.83
CA ASP A 276 0.27 -18.39 -11.24
C ASP A 276 0.15 -17.34 -10.10
N GLU A 277 1.18 -17.27 -9.25
CA GLU A 277 1.25 -16.36 -8.10
C GLU A 277 2.20 -15.19 -8.39
N PHE A 278 1.69 -13.96 -8.29
CA PHE A 278 2.47 -12.73 -8.56
C PHE A 278 2.44 -11.74 -7.39
N PRO A 279 2.90 -12.12 -6.18
CA PRO A 279 3.01 -11.16 -5.08
C PRO A 279 4.05 -10.07 -5.38
N PRO A 280 3.88 -8.85 -4.83
CA PRO A 280 4.97 -7.90 -4.71
C PRO A 280 6.19 -8.52 -4.02
N VAL A 281 7.37 -8.25 -4.57
CA VAL A 281 8.65 -8.78 -4.06
C VAL A 281 9.51 -7.62 -3.55
N ILE A 282 9.78 -7.62 -2.26
CA ILE A 282 10.67 -6.65 -1.61
C ILE A 282 12.01 -7.32 -1.36
N VAL A 283 13.04 -6.90 -2.12
CA VAL A 283 14.39 -7.45 -1.99
C VAL A 283 15.18 -6.56 -1.04
N CYS A 284 15.64 -7.10 0.08
CA CYS A 284 16.46 -6.40 1.05
C CYS A 284 17.91 -6.85 0.91
N LEU A 285 18.77 -5.96 0.41
CA LEU A 285 20.22 -6.08 0.48
C LEU A 285 20.64 -5.75 1.92
N ASN A 286 20.67 -6.79 2.74
CA ASN A 286 20.74 -6.73 4.19
C ASN A 286 22.17 -6.82 4.72
N LYS A 287 22.40 -6.26 5.91
CA LYS A 287 23.73 -5.96 6.47
C LYS A 287 24.49 -4.91 5.65
N TYR A 288 23.74 -3.98 5.05
CA TYR A 288 24.29 -2.75 4.49
C TYR A 288 24.56 -1.75 5.62
N ASP A 289 25.49 -2.14 6.50
CA ASP A 289 25.72 -1.48 7.78
C ASP A 289 26.33 -0.08 7.60
N PRO A 290 25.97 0.91 8.45
CA PRO A 290 26.37 2.32 8.29
C PRO A 290 27.86 2.55 8.06
N ASP A 291 28.71 1.80 8.76
CA ASP A 291 30.17 1.84 8.71
C ASP A 291 30.76 1.23 7.42
N LEU A 292 29.98 0.43 6.70
CA LEU A 292 30.41 -0.26 5.47
C LEU A 292 29.90 0.41 4.18
N LYS A 293 29.00 1.40 4.28
CA LYS A 293 28.30 2.01 3.13
C LYS A 293 29.23 2.62 2.07
N LEU A 294 30.44 3.04 2.45
CA LEU A 294 31.42 3.67 1.57
C LEU A 294 32.49 2.70 1.03
N SER A 295 32.47 1.42 1.44
CA SER A 295 33.41 0.43 0.94
C SER A 295 33.16 0.14 -0.53
N GLU A 296 34.19 0.26 -1.37
CA GLU A 296 34.10 -0.10 -2.80
C GLU A 296 33.66 -1.55 -3.01
N GLU A 297 34.10 -2.47 -2.15
CA GLU A 297 33.72 -3.89 -2.24
C GLU A 297 32.21 -4.05 -2.06
N ILE A 298 31.65 -3.38 -1.05
CA ILE A 298 30.21 -3.41 -0.76
C ILE A 298 29.43 -2.75 -1.89
N ILE A 299 29.88 -1.61 -2.41
CA ILE A 299 29.22 -0.94 -3.55
C ILE A 299 29.19 -1.87 -4.77
N LYS A 300 30.30 -2.53 -5.10
CA LYS A 300 30.40 -3.50 -6.20
C LYS A 300 29.46 -4.70 -5.99
N LYS A 301 29.42 -5.27 -4.79
CA LYS A 301 28.52 -6.39 -4.47
C LYS A 301 27.04 -5.97 -4.51
N VAL A 302 26.69 -4.75 -4.07
CA VAL A 302 25.32 -4.19 -4.17
C VAL A 302 24.90 -4.09 -5.64
N GLN A 303 25.77 -3.54 -6.49
CA GLN A 303 25.52 -3.42 -7.93
C GLN A 303 25.36 -4.81 -8.58
N TYR A 304 26.24 -5.75 -8.21
CA TYR A 304 26.19 -7.12 -8.70
C TYR A 304 24.86 -7.81 -8.36
N ALA A 305 24.46 -7.79 -7.09
CA ALA A 305 23.20 -8.37 -6.64
C ALA A 305 21.99 -7.69 -7.31
N THR A 306 21.99 -6.35 -7.38
CA THR A 306 20.93 -5.58 -8.04
C THR A 306 20.75 -5.98 -9.50
N ASN A 307 21.85 -6.12 -10.24
CA ASN A 307 21.83 -6.54 -11.63
C ASN A 307 21.36 -7.99 -11.79
N GLY A 308 21.76 -8.89 -10.89
CA GLY A 308 21.31 -10.29 -10.88
C GLY A 308 19.81 -10.42 -10.68
N ILE A 309 19.24 -9.63 -9.76
CA ILE A 309 17.80 -9.61 -9.49
C ILE A 309 17.02 -8.99 -10.66
N ASN A 310 17.44 -7.82 -11.15
CA ASN A 310 16.72 -7.11 -12.22
C ASN A 310 16.69 -7.87 -13.55
N LYS A 311 17.69 -8.72 -13.84
CA LYS A 311 17.65 -9.59 -15.03
C LYS A 311 16.58 -10.68 -14.98
N ASN A 312 16.03 -10.95 -13.81
CA ASN A 312 15.13 -12.07 -13.56
C ASN A 312 13.79 -11.60 -12.94
N SER A 313 13.44 -10.33 -13.14
CA SER A 313 12.26 -9.70 -12.54
C SER A 313 11.01 -9.73 -13.43
N ASP A 314 11.06 -10.35 -14.61
CA ASP A 314 9.98 -10.31 -15.60
C ASP A 314 8.61 -10.67 -15.00
N LYS A 315 7.66 -9.74 -15.15
CA LYS A 315 6.26 -9.79 -14.68
C LYS A 315 6.04 -9.60 -13.17
N PHE A 316 7.10 -9.54 -12.36
CA PHE A 316 6.96 -9.29 -10.92
C PHE A 316 7.23 -7.83 -10.60
N PHE A 317 6.42 -7.26 -9.72
CA PHE A 317 6.75 -5.99 -9.11
C PHE A 317 7.87 -6.20 -8.08
N ILE A 318 9.05 -5.65 -8.37
CA ILE A 318 10.22 -5.78 -7.50
C ILE A 318 10.68 -4.41 -7.03
N LYS A 319 10.88 -4.28 -5.71
CA LYS A 319 11.56 -3.12 -5.13
C LYS A 319 12.74 -3.57 -4.28
N ILE A 320 13.91 -2.99 -4.56
CA ILE A 320 15.15 -3.27 -3.84
C ILE A 320 15.38 -2.19 -2.78
N PHE A 321 15.67 -2.62 -1.55
CA PHE A 321 16.07 -1.78 -0.42
C PHE A 321 17.45 -2.20 0.08
N ARG A 322 18.19 -1.23 0.61
CA ARG A 322 19.43 -1.48 1.37
C ARG A 322 19.07 -1.43 2.83
N THR A 323 19.32 -2.50 3.58
CA THR A 323 18.83 -2.63 4.95
C THR A 323 19.92 -3.04 5.92
N SER A 324 19.79 -2.60 7.16
CA SER A 324 20.65 -3.00 8.27
C SER A 324 19.88 -2.95 9.59
N ILE A 325 20.18 -3.87 10.51
CA ILE A 325 19.64 -3.84 11.87
C ILE A 325 20.19 -2.67 12.70
N PHE A 326 21.32 -2.09 12.28
CA PHE A 326 21.90 -0.88 12.86
C PHE A 326 21.33 0.40 12.25
N ASP A 327 20.48 0.26 11.22
CA ASP A 327 19.74 1.34 10.57
C ASP A 327 18.26 0.96 10.60
N TYR A 328 17.63 1.07 11.78
CA TYR A 328 16.23 0.67 12.01
C TYR A 328 15.26 1.26 10.98
N TRP A 329 15.54 2.47 10.50
CA TRP A 329 14.72 3.14 9.48
C TRP A 329 14.72 2.41 8.15
N SER A 330 15.88 1.90 7.73
CA SER A 330 15.99 1.13 6.50
C SER A 330 15.07 -0.10 6.51
N LEU A 331 14.96 -0.77 7.67
CA LEU A 331 14.07 -1.92 7.87
C LEU A 331 12.61 -1.51 7.84
N ILE A 332 12.24 -0.47 8.59
CA ILE A 332 10.86 0.02 8.64
C ILE A 332 10.42 0.56 7.29
N SER A 333 11.29 1.23 6.55
CA SER A 333 11.00 1.73 5.21
C SER A 333 10.70 0.57 4.25
N ALA A 334 11.55 -0.46 4.23
CA ALA A 334 11.34 -1.64 3.41
C ALA A 334 10.05 -2.39 3.81
N TYR A 335 9.84 -2.60 5.11
CA TYR A 335 8.67 -3.30 5.64
C TYR A 335 7.37 -2.55 5.35
N SER A 336 7.33 -1.25 5.66
CA SER A 336 6.17 -0.39 5.43
C SER A 336 5.86 -0.24 3.95
N PHE A 337 6.88 -0.13 3.09
CA PHE A 337 6.67 -0.12 1.65
C PHE A 337 6.03 -1.42 1.17
N GLY A 338 6.52 -2.57 1.64
CA GLY A 338 5.94 -3.88 1.35
C GLY A 338 4.47 -3.96 1.77
N LEU A 339 4.18 -3.60 3.03
CA LEU A 339 2.81 -3.55 3.54
C LEU A 339 1.92 -2.62 2.70
N SER A 340 2.41 -1.44 2.32
CA SER A 340 1.62 -0.51 1.51
C SER A 340 1.20 -1.10 0.15
N GLN A 341 1.92 -2.11 -0.39
CA GLN A 341 1.50 -2.81 -1.62
C GLN A 341 0.27 -3.69 -1.41
N LEU A 342 -0.04 -4.06 -0.16
CA LEU A 342 -1.23 -4.82 0.21
C LEU A 342 -2.45 -3.94 0.45
N SER A 343 -2.22 -2.62 0.48
CA SER A 343 -3.26 -1.64 0.75
C SER A 343 -4.03 -1.30 -0.52
N PRO A 344 -5.35 -1.55 -0.58
CA PRO A 344 -6.17 -1.09 -1.69
C PRO A 344 -6.15 0.43 -1.82
N ASN A 345 -6.08 1.14 -0.69
CA ASN A 345 -6.27 2.58 -0.66
C ASN A 345 -4.98 3.40 -0.74
N ARG A 346 -3.84 2.74 -1.03
CA ARG A 346 -2.53 3.39 -1.09
C ARG A 346 -2.50 4.66 -1.93
N GLU A 347 -3.09 4.63 -3.13
CA GLU A 347 -3.07 5.78 -4.03
C GLU A 347 -3.97 6.92 -3.53
N PHE A 348 -5.11 6.59 -2.92
CA PHE A 348 -5.95 7.57 -2.23
C PHE A 348 -5.19 8.25 -1.09
N PHE A 349 -4.45 7.48 -0.26
CA PHE A 349 -3.62 8.07 0.79
C PHE A 349 -2.59 9.05 0.24
N LYS A 350 -1.85 8.67 -0.80
CA LYS A 350 -0.85 9.56 -1.41
C LYS A 350 -1.48 10.85 -1.93
N LYS A 351 -2.65 10.75 -2.57
CA LYS A 351 -3.40 11.93 -3.05
C LYS A 351 -3.85 12.83 -1.91
N GLN A 352 -4.41 12.27 -0.85
CA GLN A 352 -4.82 13.05 0.32
C GLN A 352 -3.62 13.74 0.98
N LEU A 353 -2.48 13.06 1.09
CA LEU A 353 -1.24 13.69 1.55
C LEU A 353 -0.82 14.82 0.62
N LYS A 354 -0.87 14.61 -0.70
CA LYS A 354 -0.54 15.65 -1.67
C LYS A 354 -1.45 16.88 -1.55
N PHE A 355 -2.76 16.71 -1.54
CA PHE A 355 -3.71 17.82 -1.36
C PHE A 355 -3.46 18.58 -0.06
N PHE A 356 -3.18 17.85 1.01
CA PHE A 356 -2.80 18.46 2.28
C PHE A 356 -1.48 19.23 2.16
N ALA A 357 -0.49 18.68 1.46
CA ALA A 357 0.79 19.34 1.22
C ALA A 357 0.61 20.64 0.42
N ASP A 358 -0.22 20.62 -0.63
CA ASP A 358 -0.48 21.78 -1.47
C ASP A 358 -1.24 22.87 -0.70
N LYS A 359 -2.24 22.50 0.11
CA LYS A 359 -2.95 23.45 1.01
C LYS A 359 -2.03 24.05 2.09
N THR A 360 -1.05 23.29 2.57
CA THR A 360 -0.14 23.70 3.65
C THR A 360 1.23 24.17 3.17
N ASN A 361 1.47 24.22 1.86
CA ASN A 361 2.78 24.41 1.23
C ASN A 361 3.89 23.51 1.81
N ALA A 362 3.56 22.28 2.21
CA ALA A 362 4.56 21.32 2.64
C ALA A 362 5.34 20.74 1.44
N ASP A 363 6.65 20.60 1.59
CA ASP A 363 7.52 19.99 0.58
C ASP A 363 7.59 18.47 0.73
N ALA A 364 7.41 17.98 1.96
CA ALA A 364 7.32 16.56 2.25
C ALA A 364 6.38 16.29 3.44
N LEU A 365 5.71 15.15 3.38
CA LEU A 365 4.82 14.63 4.41
C LEU A 365 5.05 13.14 4.60
N LEU A 366 4.89 12.68 5.84
CA LEU A 366 5.01 11.28 6.22
C LEU A 366 3.99 10.99 7.29
N LEU A 367 3.14 10.02 7.00
CA LEU A 367 2.11 9.54 7.89
C LEU A 367 2.55 8.20 8.48
N LEU A 368 2.64 8.13 9.79
CA LEU A 368 3.09 6.96 10.54
C LEU A 368 2.00 6.49 11.50
N ASN A 369 1.91 5.19 11.76
CA ASN A 369 1.14 4.67 12.89
C ASN A 369 1.97 4.73 14.20
N GLU A 370 1.36 4.30 15.31
CA GLU A 370 2.02 4.31 16.63
C GLU A 370 3.31 3.46 16.69
N ASN A 371 3.35 2.37 15.91
CA ASN A 371 4.49 1.47 15.83
C ASN A 371 5.64 2.04 14.99
N GLY A 372 5.39 3.09 14.21
CA GLY A 372 6.33 3.73 13.28
C GLY A 372 6.24 3.19 11.85
N ILE A 373 5.24 2.37 11.53
CA ILE A 373 4.98 1.90 10.16
C ILE A 373 4.54 3.11 9.34
N ILE A 374 5.18 3.27 8.18
CA ILE A 374 4.87 4.32 7.21
C ILE A 374 3.61 3.93 6.46
N LEU A 375 2.51 4.62 6.75
CA LEU A 375 1.24 4.38 6.08
C LEU A 375 1.25 5.00 4.68
N ALA A 376 1.78 6.22 4.57
CA ALA A 376 1.86 6.98 3.33
C ALA A 376 2.96 8.06 3.43
N ASN A 377 3.46 8.48 2.27
CA ASN A 377 4.39 9.59 2.16
C ASN A 377 4.12 10.43 0.89
N TYR A 378 4.53 11.69 0.94
CA TYR A 378 4.55 12.62 -0.18
C TYR A 378 5.82 13.45 -0.13
N SER A 379 6.37 13.80 -1.28
CA SER A 379 7.53 14.68 -1.42
C SER A 379 7.53 15.32 -2.80
N LYS A 380 7.77 16.64 -2.87
CA LYS A 380 7.90 17.37 -4.16
C LYS A 380 9.16 16.98 -4.93
N ASP A 381 10.24 16.69 -4.23
CA ASP A 381 11.54 16.40 -4.81
C ASP A 381 12.30 15.29 -4.04
N GLU A 382 13.33 14.71 -4.67
CA GLU A 382 14.10 13.61 -4.10
C GLU A 382 14.94 14.06 -2.88
N VAL A 383 15.37 15.32 -2.83
CA VAL A 383 16.16 15.84 -1.71
C VAL A 383 15.29 15.92 -0.46
N SER A 384 14.11 16.54 -0.56
CA SER A 384 13.13 16.60 0.53
C SER A 384 12.75 15.21 1.03
N ARG A 385 12.56 14.24 0.10
CA ARG A 385 12.33 12.84 0.44
C ARG A 385 13.49 12.25 1.25
N ARG A 386 14.73 12.39 0.80
CA ARG A 386 15.92 11.85 1.48
C ARG A 386 16.12 12.45 2.86
N VAL A 387 15.95 13.77 3.00
CA VAL A 387 16.00 14.46 4.30
C VAL A 387 15.02 13.82 5.27
N PHE A 388 13.81 13.54 4.81
CA PHE A 388 12.78 12.89 5.62
C PHE A 388 13.12 11.46 6.01
N GLU A 389 13.61 10.66 5.06
CA GLU A 389 14.03 9.30 5.34
C GLU A 389 15.17 9.27 6.37
N ILE A 390 16.13 10.20 6.29
CA ILE A 390 17.24 10.28 7.25
C ILE A 390 16.76 10.79 8.62
N SER A 391 15.84 11.75 8.65
CA SER A 391 15.49 12.45 9.89
C SER A 391 14.38 11.79 10.70
N ALA A 392 13.48 11.02 10.07
CA ALA A 392 12.32 10.42 10.72
C ALA A 392 12.64 9.60 12.01
N PRO A 393 13.72 8.81 12.09
CA PRO A 393 14.07 8.05 13.30
C PRO A 393 14.39 8.95 14.50
N HIS A 394 15.02 10.08 14.23
CA HIS A 394 15.39 11.06 15.25
C HIS A 394 14.15 11.74 15.80
N PHE A 395 13.21 12.14 14.94
CA PHE A 395 11.92 12.71 15.37
C PHE A 395 11.08 11.73 16.17
N GLN A 396 11.03 10.45 15.78
CA GLN A 396 10.32 9.44 16.57
C GLN A 396 10.94 9.27 17.96
N THR A 397 12.28 9.25 18.04
CA THR A 397 13.00 9.18 19.31
C THR A 397 12.71 10.41 20.18
N LEU A 398 12.83 11.61 19.61
CA LEU A 398 12.54 12.86 20.29
C LEU A 398 11.11 12.89 20.83
N TYR A 399 10.12 12.53 20.02
CA TYR A 399 8.72 12.48 20.46
C TYR A 399 8.52 11.57 21.66
N LYS A 400 9.10 10.37 21.62
CA LYS A 400 9.01 9.41 22.74
C LYS A 400 9.66 9.96 24.00
N THR A 401 10.87 10.50 23.88
CA THR A 401 11.58 11.10 25.01
C THR A 401 10.77 12.23 25.63
N PHE A 402 10.31 13.20 24.83
CA PHE A 402 9.55 14.34 25.35
C PHE A 402 8.21 13.93 25.97
N LYS A 403 7.55 12.91 25.41
CA LYS A 403 6.33 12.33 25.97
C LYS A 403 6.60 11.65 27.32
N GLU A 404 7.67 10.86 27.42
CA GLU A 404 8.08 10.17 28.64
C GLU A 404 8.33 11.15 29.79
N PHE A 405 9.03 12.25 29.50
CA PHE A 405 9.31 13.31 30.47
C PHE A 405 8.14 14.28 30.70
N LYS A 406 6.96 14.05 30.08
CA LYS A 406 5.78 14.94 30.14
C LYS A 406 6.09 16.40 29.76
N LEU A 407 7.08 16.60 28.89
CA LEU A 407 7.53 17.92 28.43
C LEU A 407 6.77 18.41 27.19
N LEU A 408 5.92 17.57 26.61
CA LEU A 408 5.01 17.97 25.53
C LEU A 408 3.87 18.81 26.12
N LYS A 409 3.92 20.13 25.88
CA LYS A 409 2.80 21.04 26.16
C LYS A 409 1.66 20.86 25.14
N GLU A 410 2.01 20.49 23.91
CA GLU A 410 1.10 20.18 22.81
C GLU A 410 1.55 18.87 22.15
N ASP A 411 0.67 18.23 21.38
CA ASP A 411 0.90 16.94 20.72
C ASP A 411 1.90 17.01 19.55
N PHE A 412 2.84 17.96 19.55
CA PHE A 412 3.83 18.13 18.47
C PHE A 412 5.21 18.59 18.94
N ILE A 413 6.21 18.39 18.08
CA ILE A 413 7.58 18.91 18.16
C ILE A 413 7.85 19.73 16.90
N VAL A 414 8.36 20.95 17.06
CA VAL A 414 8.85 21.79 15.96
C VAL A 414 10.37 21.91 16.09
N SER A 415 11.09 21.61 15.02
CA SER A 415 12.47 22.04 14.83
C SER A 415 12.45 23.23 13.87
N SER A 416 12.82 24.40 14.37
CA SER A 416 12.99 25.63 13.59
C SER A 416 14.41 26.15 13.77
N ASP A 417 15.07 26.50 12.68
CA ASP A 417 16.31 27.27 12.74
C ASP A 417 15.99 28.77 12.90
N ILE A 418 16.96 29.54 13.40
CA ILE A 418 16.77 30.93 13.84
C ILE A 418 16.72 31.91 12.64
N THR A 419 17.21 31.51 11.47
CA THR A 419 17.27 32.37 10.27
C THR A 419 15.94 32.39 9.50
N SER A 420 15.68 33.48 8.77
CA SER A 420 14.42 33.74 8.05
C SER A 420 14.22 32.87 6.79
N GLU A 421 15.22 32.09 6.38
CA GLU A 421 15.22 31.28 5.15
C GLU A 421 15.15 29.77 5.41
N SER A 422 15.24 29.31 6.66
CA SER A 422 15.30 27.88 6.98
C SER A 422 13.91 27.22 6.99
N LYS A 423 13.79 26.05 6.33
CA LYS A 423 12.60 25.19 6.42
C LYS A 423 12.41 24.65 7.83
N ASN A 424 11.15 24.51 8.25
CA ASN A 424 10.76 23.93 9.53
C ASN A 424 10.41 22.44 9.36
N ILE A 425 10.75 21.64 10.38
CA ILE A 425 10.25 20.28 10.50
C ILE A 425 9.27 20.20 11.65
N ILE A 426 8.08 19.69 11.39
CA ILE A 426 7.00 19.57 12.37
C ILE A 426 6.66 18.10 12.50
N PHE A 427 6.68 17.57 13.72
CA PHE A 427 6.19 16.23 14.02
C PHE A 427 4.97 16.34 14.93
N LYS A 428 3.79 15.99 14.43
CA LYS A 428 2.52 16.16 15.15
C LYS A 428 1.79 14.83 15.27
N LYS A 429 1.31 14.53 16.47
CA LYS A 429 0.32 13.47 16.68
C LYS A 429 -1.04 13.97 16.22
N ILE A 430 -1.73 13.17 15.43
CA ILE A 430 -3.09 13.45 14.96
C ILE A 430 -4.01 12.30 15.35
N LYS A 431 -5.25 12.64 15.71
CA LYS A 431 -6.28 11.65 16.02
C LYS A 431 -7.19 11.50 14.81
N VAL A 432 -7.21 10.29 14.25
CA VAL A 432 -8.02 9.96 13.08
C VAL A 432 -9.04 8.89 13.49
N GLY A 433 -10.23 9.35 13.89
CA GLY A 433 -11.25 8.49 14.48
C GLY A 433 -10.75 7.87 15.79
N LYS A 434 -10.63 6.53 15.83
CA LYS A 434 -10.05 5.79 16.95
C LYS A 434 -8.53 5.62 16.87
N PHE A 435 -7.92 5.91 15.72
CA PHE A 435 -6.51 5.68 15.48
C PHE A 435 -5.68 6.91 15.85
N ASN A 436 -4.55 6.67 16.51
CA ASN A 436 -3.53 7.69 16.74
C ASN A 436 -2.45 7.55 15.66
N LEU A 437 -2.24 8.60 14.90
CA LEU A 437 -1.19 8.65 13.88
C LEU A 437 -0.19 9.77 14.19
N PHE A 438 0.95 9.71 13.54
CA PHE A 438 1.95 10.77 13.54
C PHE A 438 2.14 11.31 12.13
N LEU A 439 2.11 12.63 12.01
CA LEU A 439 2.36 13.36 10.80
C LEU A 439 3.68 14.12 10.97
N LEU A 440 4.68 13.75 10.18
CA LEU A 440 5.89 14.55 10.02
C LEU A 440 5.67 15.44 8.79
N LEU A 441 5.95 16.73 8.89
CA LEU A 441 5.86 17.72 7.82
C LEU A 441 7.18 18.46 7.65
N PHE A 442 7.57 18.72 6.40
CA PHE A 442 8.66 19.62 6.04
C PHE A 442 8.08 20.82 5.30
N ILE A 443 8.20 22.02 5.88
CA ILE A 443 7.47 23.21 5.40
C ILE A 443 8.38 24.43 5.42
N GLU A 444 8.23 25.32 4.44
CA GLU A 444 8.87 26.64 4.48
C GLU A 444 8.25 27.55 5.55
N LYS A 445 9.10 28.28 6.28
CA LYS A 445 8.76 29.04 7.51
C LYS A 445 7.62 30.06 7.34
N PHE A 446 7.31 30.49 6.12
CA PHE A 446 6.33 31.54 5.83
C PHE A 446 4.86 31.08 5.98
N VAL A 447 4.59 29.77 6.01
CA VAL A 447 3.23 29.21 6.05
C VAL A 447 2.95 28.68 7.45
N GLY A 448 2.49 29.59 8.32
CA GLY A 448 2.35 29.38 9.75
C GLY A 448 1.51 28.17 10.16
N MET A 449 1.83 27.63 11.34
CA MET A 449 1.16 26.51 12.01
C MET A 449 -0.37 26.61 12.00
N GLU A 450 -0.93 27.82 12.01
CA GLU A 450 -2.37 28.08 11.90
C GLU A 450 -3.00 27.46 10.65
N LYS A 451 -2.32 27.49 9.49
CA LYS A 451 -2.85 26.87 8.26
C LYS A 451 -2.93 25.34 8.37
N ILE A 452 -1.94 24.74 9.03
CA ILE A 452 -1.92 23.29 9.28
C ILE A 452 -3.08 22.94 10.20
N ASP A 453 -3.22 23.67 11.32
CA ASP A 453 -4.29 23.44 12.29
C ASP A 453 -5.69 23.65 11.73
N ASN A 454 -5.86 24.60 10.80
CA ASN A 454 -7.12 24.81 10.10
C ASN A 454 -7.45 23.69 9.09
N CYS A 455 -6.44 23.11 8.43
CA CYS A 455 -6.64 22.04 7.44
C CYS A 455 -6.74 20.64 8.07
N LEU A 456 -6.19 20.45 9.28
CA LEU A 456 -6.10 19.15 9.95
C LEU A 456 -7.45 18.45 10.21
N PRO A 457 -8.54 19.15 10.61
CA PRO A 457 -9.84 18.50 10.83
C PRO A 457 -10.41 17.87 9.57
N GLU A 458 -10.37 18.59 8.45
CA GLU A 458 -10.81 18.11 7.14
C GLU A 458 -9.98 16.91 6.70
N PHE A 459 -8.65 17.04 6.76
CA PHE A 459 -7.72 15.97 6.43
C PHE A 459 -7.94 14.71 7.26
N SER A 460 -8.10 14.88 8.58
CA SER A 460 -8.36 13.77 9.51
C SER A 460 -9.67 13.08 9.15
N LYS A 461 -10.74 13.82 8.86
CA LYS A 461 -12.03 13.24 8.46
C LYS A 461 -11.89 12.37 7.21
N THR A 462 -11.17 12.83 6.19
CA THR A 462 -10.96 12.06 4.96
C THR A 462 -10.10 10.81 5.18
N LEU A 463 -9.13 10.87 6.10
CA LEU A 463 -8.28 9.73 6.42
C LEU A 463 -8.98 8.62 7.21
N ILE A 464 -10.06 8.92 7.97
CA ILE A 464 -10.79 7.90 8.77
C ILE A 464 -11.22 6.73 7.88
N ASP A 465 -11.84 7.07 6.75
CA ASP A 465 -12.37 6.12 5.78
C ASP A 465 -11.24 5.25 5.20
N LEU A 466 -10.12 5.88 4.83
CA LEU A 466 -8.98 5.21 4.20
C LEU A 466 -8.22 4.31 5.18
N ILE A 467 -8.06 4.73 6.44
CA ILE A 467 -7.33 3.93 7.45
C ILE A 467 -8.11 2.69 7.79
N SER A 468 -9.45 2.79 7.92
CA SER A 468 -10.30 1.65 8.27
C SER A 468 -10.17 0.46 7.31
N SER A 469 -9.65 0.71 6.11
CA SER A 469 -9.48 -0.23 5.00
C SER A 469 -8.02 -0.26 4.52
N TYR A 470 -7.05 0.17 5.34
CA TYR A 470 -5.65 0.24 4.98
C TYR A 470 -5.13 -1.13 4.56
N ILE A 471 -5.26 -2.16 5.40
CA ILE A 471 -4.86 -3.55 5.15
C ILE A 471 -5.83 -4.45 5.90
#